data_AF-A0A7U3URP2-F1
#
_entry.id   AF-A0A7U3URP2-F1
#
_cell.length_a   1.000
_cell.length_b   1.000
_cell.length_c   1.000
_cell.angle_alpha   90.00
_cell.angle_beta   90.00
_cell.angle_gamma   90.00
#
_symmetry.space_group_name_H-M   'P 1'
#
loop_
_entity.id
_entity.type
_entity.pdbx_description
1 polymer ?
#
loop_
_entity_poly.entity_id
_entity_poly.type
_entity_poly.pdbx_seq_one_letter_code
_entity_poly.pdbx_strand_id
1 'polypeptide(L)'
;MRHRPGRHDRSRPYLVLTLLLALTAGLALVVTSQSPARAAGTLLSQGRPATASSVENAGTPASAAVDGNTGTRWSSAAADPQWLEVDLGSAQSIGQVRLDWETAYAKAFKIQTSANGTDWTDVYSTTTGTGGDQTLPVNGSGRYVRVYGSQRATQYGYSLWEFQVYGGGTGTPATCATDDAAQGRPAAASSSENAGTPASAAVDGDTGTRWSSSFSDPQWLRVDLGSSEPICSVGLNWEAAYATAYQIQISDDAANWTTVYSTTTSTGGIQTVDVTGTGRYVRISTTARATAYGVSLWEFSVHLAAGTTTPPPTGGDDSFWGGTGQIPAANNVMEVAILNRTNGAYPDSQVYWSFDGQEHSIAEQPYFDMPANSSGRMYFYVGSPNSQYNDFIEFTIGPDVFNGNTTRVDAWALPLAIRLHSHSGQDVQLGDAQDLFTTSRDQVFQEFQDAVPQQFKVLAQTQAPYRIIAPGSDPSFRAGGANANYFTSYAQSVGVNAATSDIFGCAGALAGDPSTCAALNRHTATLPADQQQDPTKFYSGDPANWYAKFWHDHAINGLAYGFPYDDVAGQAAYTSMQDPQWMEVAVGF
;
A
#
# COMPACT_ATOMS: atom_id res chain seq x y z
N MET A 1 -14.48 100.64 -47.81
CA MET A 1 -13.52 100.04 -48.77
C MET A 1 -13.68 98.54 -48.65
N ARG A 2 -14.19 97.80 -49.66
CA ARG A 2 -13.51 97.27 -50.87
C ARG A 2 -12.27 96.42 -50.50
N HIS A 3 -12.07 95.18 -50.94
CA HIS A 3 -12.83 94.30 -51.87
C HIS A 3 -12.49 92.79 -51.65
N ARG A 4 -13.29 91.89 -52.27
CA ARG A 4 -12.99 90.46 -52.62
C ARG A 4 -11.67 90.29 -53.43
N PRO A 5 -11.14 89.07 -53.76
CA PRO A 5 -11.57 87.67 -53.51
C PRO A 5 -10.45 86.83 -52.81
N GLY A 6 -10.35 85.48 -52.75
CA GLY A 6 -11.19 84.34 -53.18
C GLY A 6 -10.69 83.55 -54.43
N ARG A 7 -10.89 82.19 -54.47
CA ARG A 7 -10.86 81.20 -55.62
C ARG A 7 -10.00 79.92 -55.38
N HIS A 8 -10.59 78.74 -55.67
CA HIS A 8 -10.11 77.36 -56.04
C HIS A 8 -8.68 76.84 -55.63
N ASP A 9 -8.38 75.53 -55.49
CA ASP A 9 -8.96 74.36 -56.19
C ASP A 9 -8.77 72.96 -55.52
N ARG A 10 -9.60 72.00 -55.96
CA ARG A 10 -9.54 70.51 -55.99
C ARG A 10 -8.58 69.65 -55.12
N SER A 11 -9.19 68.94 -54.16
CA SER A 11 -9.28 67.45 -54.02
C SER A 11 -8.08 66.52 -54.34
N ARG A 12 -7.62 65.74 -53.33
CA ARG A 12 -7.84 64.26 -53.14
C ARG A 12 -7.12 63.75 -51.85
N PRO A 13 -7.44 62.55 -51.29
CA PRO A 13 -7.60 62.41 -49.84
C PRO A 13 -6.63 61.43 -49.14
N TYR A 14 -6.86 61.27 -47.82
CA TYR A 14 -6.45 60.21 -46.89
C TYR A 14 -5.25 60.46 -45.96
N LEU A 15 -5.30 59.74 -44.83
CA LEU A 15 -4.39 59.67 -43.68
C LEU A 15 -4.31 60.93 -42.81
N VAL A 16 -5.09 60.92 -41.72
CA VAL A 16 -4.83 61.72 -40.52
C VAL A 16 -3.76 61.00 -39.70
N LEU A 17 -2.63 61.66 -39.44
CA LEU A 17 -1.52 61.11 -38.66
C LEU A 17 -1.21 62.01 -37.45
N THR A 18 -1.15 61.37 -36.28
CA THR A 18 -0.43 61.78 -35.04
C THR A 18 -0.52 63.21 -34.51
N LEU A 19 -1.00 63.32 -33.27
CA LEU A 19 -0.27 64.03 -32.22
C LEU A 19 -0.58 63.37 -30.86
N LEU A 20 0.45 62.93 -30.15
CA LEU A 20 0.35 62.26 -28.86
C LEU A 20 1.52 62.75 -27.98
N LEU A 21 1.20 63.48 -26.92
CA LEU A 21 2.14 63.82 -25.84
C LEU A 21 1.64 63.12 -24.56
N ALA A 22 2.57 62.53 -23.81
CA ALA A 22 2.25 61.67 -22.69
C ALA A 22 2.04 62.43 -21.37
N LEU A 23 1.10 61.96 -20.55
CA LEU A 23 1.15 62.09 -19.10
C LEU A 23 0.55 60.83 -18.44
N THR A 24 1.12 60.43 -17.32
CA THR A 24 0.88 59.14 -16.65
C THR A 24 -0.40 59.11 -15.81
N ALA A 25 -1.16 58.00 -15.90
CA ALA A 25 -2.12 57.59 -14.88
C ALA A 25 -2.00 56.07 -14.68
N GLY A 26 -1.88 55.62 -13.43
CA GLY A 26 -1.68 54.21 -13.10
C GLY A 26 -2.97 53.41 -13.28
N LEU A 27 -2.88 52.26 -13.93
CA LEU A 27 -3.96 51.28 -14.02
C LEU A 27 -3.63 50.09 -13.11
N ALA A 28 -4.35 49.96 -12.00
CA ALA A 28 -4.24 48.78 -11.15
C ALA A 28 -4.83 47.58 -11.89
N LEU A 29 -3.99 46.61 -12.27
CA LEU A 29 -4.45 45.39 -12.92
C LEU A 29 -5.07 44.48 -11.87
N VAL A 30 -6.41 44.43 -11.82
CA VAL A 30 -7.13 43.45 -11.01
C VAL A 30 -6.95 42.08 -11.67
N VAL A 31 -5.95 41.32 -11.20
CA VAL A 31 -5.79 39.92 -11.56
C VAL A 31 -6.88 39.15 -10.84
N THR A 32 -7.97 38.86 -11.54
CA THR A 32 -8.93 37.86 -11.07
C THR A 32 -8.26 36.49 -11.13
N SER A 33 -7.91 35.94 -9.97
CA SER A 33 -7.49 34.54 -9.86
C SER A 33 -8.67 33.63 -10.21
N GLN A 34 -8.76 33.23 -11.48
CA GLN A 34 -9.61 32.12 -11.89
C GLN A 34 -9.00 30.84 -11.34
N SER A 35 -9.65 30.23 -10.35
CA SER A 35 -9.33 28.87 -9.91
C SER A 35 -9.41 27.92 -11.11
N PRO A 36 -8.45 27.01 -11.30
CA PRO A 36 -8.55 26.01 -12.35
C PRO A 36 -9.79 25.13 -12.11
N ALA A 37 -10.51 24.81 -13.18
CA ALA A 37 -11.67 23.91 -13.10
C ALA A 37 -11.19 22.50 -12.70
N ARG A 38 -11.59 22.05 -11.50
CA ARG A 38 -11.36 20.66 -11.07
C ARG A 38 -12.15 19.74 -12.00
N ALA A 39 -11.56 18.60 -12.36
CA ALA A 39 -12.31 17.54 -13.01
C ALA A 39 -13.47 17.12 -12.10
N ALA A 40 -14.70 17.15 -12.62
CA ALA A 40 -15.86 16.69 -11.87
C ALA A 40 -15.73 15.18 -11.61
N GLY A 41 -16.19 14.72 -10.43
CA GLY A 41 -16.26 13.29 -10.14
C GLY A 41 -17.12 12.55 -11.17
N THR A 42 -16.89 11.25 -11.32
CA THR A 42 -17.66 10.39 -12.22
C THR A 42 -19.08 10.24 -11.68
N LEU A 43 -20.09 10.65 -12.44
CA LEU A 43 -21.50 10.47 -12.08
C LEU A 43 -21.88 8.98 -12.18
N LEU A 44 -22.20 8.36 -11.04
CA LEU A 44 -22.46 6.92 -10.91
C LEU A 44 -23.94 6.55 -10.97
N SER A 45 -24.82 7.43 -10.50
CA SER A 45 -26.27 7.14 -10.35
C SER A 45 -27.08 7.30 -11.64
N GLN A 46 -26.59 8.03 -12.65
CA GLN A 46 -27.40 8.35 -13.83
C GLN A 46 -27.82 7.10 -14.61
N GLY A 47 -29.12 6.99 -14.89
CA GLY A 47 -29.73 5.87 -15.60
C GLY A 47 -29.76 4.55 -14.81
N ARG A 48 -29.37 4.54 -13.54
CA ARG A 48 -29.36 3.35 -12.69
C ARG A 48 -30.76 2.97 -12.19
N PRO A 49 -31.00 1.69 -11.83
CA PRO A 49 -32.23 1.30 -11.14
C PRO A 49 -32.39 2.07 -9.83
N ALA A 50 -33.57 2.65 -9.63
CA ALA A 50 -33.92 3.38 -8.42
C ALA A 50 -35.26 2.91 -7.84
N THR A 51 -35.32 2.85 -6.52
CA THR A 51 -36.46 2.39 -5.72
C THR A 51 -36.76 3.41 -4.62
N ALA A 52 -37.99 3.44 -4.13
CA ALA A 52 -38.41 4.40 -3.10
C ALA A 52 -39.44 3.79 -2.15
N SER A 53 -39.53 4.34 -0.94
CA SER A 53 -40.53 3.94 0.06
C SER A 53 -41.98 4.17 -0.40
N SER A 54 -42.20 5.16 -1.27
CA SER A 54 -43.47 5.40 -1.96
C SER A 54 -43.29 6.31 -3.17
N VAL A 55 -44.37 6.45 -3.95
CA VAL A 55 -44.52 7.47 -5.00
C VAL A 55 -45.85 8.18 -4.81
N GLU A 56 -45.90 9.50 -5.04
CA GLU A 56 -47.11 10.32 -4.97
C GLU A 56 -48.14 9.86 -6.02
N ASN A 57 -47.69 9.61 -7.24
CA ASN A 57 -48.46 9.06 -8.35
C ASN A 57 -47.53 8.48 -9.43
N ALA A 58 -48.10 7.87 -10.48
CA ALA A 58 -47.33 7.25 -11.56
C ALA A 58 -46.48 8.22 -12.41
N GLY A 59 -46.75 9.52 -12.36
CA GLY A 59 -45.99 10.56 -13.06
C GLY A 59 -44.73 11.03 -12.32
N THR A 60 -44.50 10.56 -11.08
CA THR A 60 -43.33 10.94 -10.26
C THR A 60 -42.57 9.71 -9.70
N PRO A 61 -42.11 8.78 -10.56
CA PRO A 61 -41.47 7.54 -10.13
C PRO A 61 -40.06 7.77 -9.55
N ALA A 62 -39.53 6.78 -8.82
CA ALA A 62 -38.16 6.84 -8.27
C ALA A 62 -37.08 7.06 -9.35
N SER A 63 -37.25 6.47 -10.54
CA SER A 63 -36.34 6.64 -11.67
C SER A 63 -36.24 8.07 -12.21
N ALA A 64 -37.27 8.89 -11.97
CA ALA A 64 -37.33 10.28 -12.44
C ALA A 64 -36.46 11.26 -11.63
N ALA A 65 -35.72 10.75 -10.63
CA ALA A 65 -34.70 11.50 -9.91
C ALA A 65 -33.27 11.01 -10.20
N VAL A 66 -33.08 10.15 -11.22
CA VAL A 66 -31.75 9.68 -11.65
C VAL A 66 -31.65 9.59 -13.18
N ASP A 67 -32.56 10.20 -13.93
CA ASP A 67 -32.61 10.09 -15.40
C ASP A 67 -31.75 11.14 -16.12
N GLY A 68 -31.29 12.17 -15.41
CA GLY A 68 -30.52 13.30 -15.95
C GLY A 68 -31.38 14.42 -16.50
N ASN A 69 -32.69 14.44 -16.21
CA ASN A 69 -33.64 15.41 -16.73
C ASN A 69 -34.27 16.22 -15.59
N THR A 70 -33.74 17.43 -15.36
CA THR A 70 -34.23 18.39 -14.35
C THR A 70 -35.66 18.93 -14.61
N GLY A 71 -36.42 18.36 -15.55
CA GLY A 71 -37.85 18.59 -15.76
C GLY A 71 -38.74 17.45 -15.27
N THR A 72 -38.17 16.31 -14.83
CA THR A 72 -38.85 15.17 -14.21
C THR A 72 -38.41 15.02 -12.76
N ARG A 73 -39.26 14.43 -11.91
CA ARG A 73 -39.00 14.33 -10.46
C ARG A 73 -39.54 13.05 -9.84
N TRP A 74 -38.86 12.53 -8.83
CA TRP A 74 -39.49 11.68 -7.83
C TRP A 74 -40.32 12.55 -6.86
N SER A 75 -41.42 12.01 -6.34
CA SER A 75 -42.23 12.62 -5.27
C SER A 75 -42.80 11.51 -4.39
N SER A 76 -42.70 11.64 -3.07
CA SER A 76 -43.20 10.65 -2.10
C SER A 76 -44.64 10.93 -1.64
N ALA A 77 -45.24 9.97 -0.93
CA ALA A 77 -46.38 10.25 -0.06
C ALA A 77 -46.01 11.29 1.02
N ALA A 78 -47.01 12.04 1.50
CA ALA A 78 -46.86 13.05 2.55
C ALA A 78 -46.77 12.44 3.97
N ALA A 79 -45.83 11.53 4.18
CA ALA A 79 -45.55 10.84 5.45
C ALA A 79 -44.05 10.93 5.80
N ASP A 80 -43.71 10.72 7.08
CA ASP A 80 -42.33 10.63 7.57
C ASP A 80 -42.14 9.30 8.30
N PRO A 81 -41.00 8.60 8.13
CA PRO A 81 -39.91 8.88 7.18
C PRO A 81 -40.28 8.44 5.74
N GLN A 82 -39.48 8.87 4.75
CA GLN A 82 -39.48 8.33 3.38
C GLN A 82 -38.05 8.26 2.85
N TRP A 83 -37.81 7.45 1.82
CA TRP A 83 -36.51 7.31 1.19
C TRP A 83 -36.59 7.08 -0.32
N LEU A 84 -35.52 7.45 -1.00
CA LEU A 84 -35.22 7.16 -2.40
C LEU A 84 -33.80 6.58 -2.45
N GLU A 85 -33.63 5.44 -3.11
CA GLU A 85 -32.36 4.74 -3.26
C GLU A 85 -32.03 4.44 -4.72
N VAL A 86 -30.74 4.26 -5.01
CA VAL A 86 -30.21 3.89 -6.32
C VAL A 86 -29.22 2.73 -6.20
N ASP A 87 -29.33 1.75 -7.10
CA ASP A 87 -28.41 0.61 -7.22
C ASP A 87 -27.33 0.92 -8.27
N LEU A 88 -26.09 1.13 -7.81
CA LEU A 88 -24.93 1.41 -8.65
C LEU A 88 -24.42 0.16 -9.40
N GLY A 89 -25.04 -1.01 -9.20
CA GLY A 89 -24.75 -2.29 -9.86
C GLY A 89 -23.58 -3.07 -9.26
N SER A 90 -22.62 -2.38 -8.64
CA SER A 90 -21.53 -2.96 -7.85
C SER A 90 -21.11 -1.97 -6.75
N ALA A 91 -20.29 -2.40 -5.79
CA ALA A 91 -19.76 -1.49 -4.79
C ALA A 91 -18.87 -0.42 -5.44
N GLN A 92 -19.10 0.84 -5.10
CA GLN A 92 -18.36 2.01 -5.58
C GLN A 92 -17.87 2.84 -4.40
N SER A 93 -16.76 3.56 -4.59
CA SER A 93 -16.35 4.64 -3.68
C SER A 93 -17.11 5.92 -4.04
N ILE A 94 -17.68 6.59 -3.04
CA ILE A 94 -18.60 7.72 -3.20
C ILE A 94 -18.03 8.93 -2.44
N GLY A 95 -17.72 9.99 -3.17
CA GLY A 95 -17.09 11.21 -2.62
C GLY A 95 -18.01 12.44 -2.56
N GLN A 96 -19.11 12.43 -3.32
CA GLN A 96 -20.06 13.55 -3.37
C GLN A 96 -21.46 13.05 -3.73
N VAL A 97 -22.48 13.65 -3.10
CA VAL A 97 -23.88 13.55 -3.51
C VAL A 97 -24.41 14.95 -3.81
N ARG A 98 -25.01 15.17 -4.97
CA ARG A 98 -25.80 16.36 -5.25
C ARG A 98 -27.29 16.00 -5.26
N LEU A 99 -28.08 16.82 -4.58
CA LEU A 99 -29.53 16.75 -4.52
C LEU A 99 -30.07 18.02 -5.17
N ASP A 100 -30.96 17.89 -6.14
CA ASP A 100 -31.76 18.99 -6.66
C ASP A 100 -33.20 18.82 -6.15
N TRP A 101 -33.52 19.49 -5.04
CA TRP A 101 -34.84 19.40 -4.42
C TRP A 101 -35.86 20.34 -5.08
N GLU A 102 -37.10 19.88 -5.16
CA GLU A 102 -38.25 20.77 -5.37
C GLU A 102 -38.57 21.57 -4.09
N THR A 103 -39.52 22.51 -4.15
CA THR A 103 -40.05 23.24 -2.98
C THR A 103 -40.45 22.30 -1.83
N ALA A 104 -40.91 21.08 -2.14
CA ALA A 104 -41.22 20.06 -1.16
C ALA A 104 -39.98 19.19 -0.81
N TYR A 105 -39.11 19.71 0.06
CA TYR A 105 -37.80 19.12 0.38
C TYR A 105 -37.70 18.52 1.80
N ALA A 106 -36.60 17.79 2.07
CA ALA A 106 -36.29 17.27 3.40
C ALA A 106 -35.61 18.31 4.31
N LYS A 107 -36.24 18.65 5.45
CA LYS A 107 -35.61 19.48 6.48
C LYS A 107 -34.62 18.67 7.32
N ALA A 108 -34.98 17.44 7.69
CA ALA A 108 -34.06 16.48 8.29
C ALA A 108 -33.93 15.27 7.36
N PHE A 109 -32.68 14.90 7.06
CA PHE A 109 -32.38 13.73 6.24
C PHE A 109 -30.97 13.19 6.50
N LYS A 110 -30.74 11.99 5.97
CA LYS A 110 -29.45 11.33 5.91
C LYS A 110 -29.13 10.93 4.47
N ILE A 111 -27.84 10.88 4.12
CA ILE A 111 -27.38 10.04 3.01
C ILE A 111 -26.80 8.78 3.63
N GLN A 112 -27.17 7.63 3.09
CA GLN A 112 -26.72 6.33 3.58
C GLN A 112 -26.20 5.47 2.44
N THR A 113 -25.20 4.63 2.71
CA THR A 113 -24.70 3.61 1.77
C THR A 113 -24.97 2.21 2.30
N SER A 114 -25.02 1.23 1.39
CA SER A 114 -25.19 -0.19 1.74
C SER A 114 -24.50 -1.08 0.70
N ALA A 115 -23.98 -2.23 1.14
CA ALA A 115 -23.48 -3.28 0.27
C ALA A 115 -24.60 -4.19 -0.27
N ASN A 116 -25.70 -4.34 0.48
CA ASN A 116 -26.74 -5.36 0.26
C ASN A 116 -28.18 -4.80 0.13
N GLY A 117 -28.39 -3.51 0.37
CA GLY A 117 -29.69 -2.84 0.32
C GLY A 117 -30.52 -2.97 1.61
N THR A 118 -30.06 -3.75 2.59
CA THR A 118 -30.77 -3.99 3.87
C THR A 118 -30.09 -3.33 5.06
N ASP A 119 -28.76 -3.37 5.10
CA ASP A 119 -27.96 -2.81 6.19
C ASP A 119 -27.31 -1.50 5.75
N TRP A 120 -27.57 -0.42 6.48
CA TRP A 120 -27.31 0.95 6.04
C TRP A 120 -26.40 1.73 6.99
N THR A 121 -25.33 2.29 6.44
CA THR A 121 -24.40 3.17 7.16
C THR A 121 -24.66 4.62 6.79
N ASP A 122 -24.74 5.51 7.78
CA ASP A 122 -24.88 6.95 7.57
C ASP A 122 -23.56 7.56 7.09
N VAL A 123 -23.55 8.18 5.91
CA VAL A 123 -22.39 8.92 5.36
C VAL A 123 -22.58 10.44 5.35
N TYR A 124 -23.81 10.90 5.65
CA TYR A 124 -24.15 12.31 5.90
C TYR A 124 -25.44 12.37 6.74
N SER A 125 -25.58 13.39 7.59
CA SER A 125 -26.85 13.70 8.25
C SER A 125 -27.03 15.19 8.47
N THR A 126 -28.29 15.66 8.45
CA THR A 126 -28.67 17.03 8.80
C THR A 126 -30.08 17.09 9.37
N THR A 127 -30.35 18.11 10.19
CA THR A 127 -31.68 18.49 10.70
C THR A 127 -32.11 19.89 10.25
N THR A 128 -31.28 20.54 9.44
CA THR A 128 -31.42 21.94 9.00
C THR A 128 -31.23 22.09 7.48
N GLY A 129 -31.68 21.08 6.71
CA GLY A 129 -31.70 21.11 5.25
C GLY A 129 -32.41 22.36 4.71
N THR A 130 -31.93 22.85 3.57
CA THR A 130 -32.35 24.13 2.97
C THR A 130 -33.23 23.96 1.73
N GLY A 131 -33.28 22.75 1.15
CA GLY A 131 -33.85 22.52 -0.18
C GLY A 131 -33.01 23.13 -1.30
N GLY A 132 -33.59 23.14 -2.51
CA GLY A 132 -32.92 23.54 -3.75
C GLY A 132 -31.72 22.65 -4.09
N ASP A 133 -30.78 23.21 -4.84
CA ASP A 133 -29.49 22.60 -5.16
C ASP A 133 -28.62 22.47 -3.89
N GLN A 134 -28.36 21.23 -3.46
CA GLN A 134 -27.45 20.91 -2.37
C GLN A 134 -26.35 19.97 -2.84
N THR A 135 -25.10 20.43 -2.83
CA THR A 135 -23.93 19.56 -3.03
C THR A 135 -23.34 19.18 -1.68
N LEU A 136 -23.30 17.88 -1.40
CA LEU A 136 -22.92 17.29 -0.13
C LEU A 136 -21.62 16.50 -0.33
N PRO A 137 -20.50 16.89 0.30
CA PRO A 137 -19.36 15.98 0.42
C PRO A 137 -19.80 14.80 1.29
N VAL A 138 -19.53 13.59 0.84
CA VAL A 138 -19.77 12.36 1.59
C VAL A 138 -18.52 11.50 1.51
N ASN A 139 -18.33 10.62 2.49
CA ASN A 139 -17.27 9.62 2.44
C ASN A 139 -17.86 8.26 2.80
N GLY A 140 -17.82 7.32 1.86
CA GLY A 140 -18.21 5.95 2.09
C GLY A 140 -18.20 5.13 0.82
N SER A 141 -18.29 3.82 0.99
CA SER A 141 -18.45 2.86 -0.10
C SER A 141 -19.81 2.16 0.00
N GLY A 142 -20.29 1.66 -1.13
CA GLY A 142 -21.53 0.89 -1.19
C GLY A 142 -21.96 0.59 -2.62
N ARG A 143 -22.81 -0.41 -2.77
CA ARG A 143 -23.52 -0.69 -4.03
C ARG A 143 -24.80 0.12 -4.13
N TYR A 144 -25.49 0.30 -2.99
CA TYR A 144 -26.72 1.07 -2.89
C TYR A 144 -26.44 2.37 -2.15
N VAL A 145 -27.05 3.45 -2.62
CA VAL A 145 -27.00 4.76 -1.96
C VAL A 145 -28.41 5.30 -1.86
N ARG A 146 -28.79 5.84 -0.69
CA ARG A 146 -30.12 6.42 -0.50
C ARG A 146 -30.09 7.74 0.23
N VAL A 147 -31.06 8.59 -0.11
CA VAL A 147 -31.49 9.70 0.72
C VAL A 147 -32.65 9.23 1.61
N TYR A 148 -32.51 9.40 2.92
CA TYR A 148 -33.50 9.03 3.93
C TYR A 148 -34.02 10.29 4.61
N GLY A 149 -35.20 10.74 4.22
CA GLY A 149 -35.89 11.88 4.81
C GLY A 149 -36.61 11.49 6.10
N SER A 150 -36.27 12.16 7.21
CA SER A 150 -36.86 11.94 8.53
C SER A 150 -37.77 13.08 9.00
N GLN A 151 -37.68 14.27 8.38
CA GLN A 151 -38.63 15.36 8.60
C GLN A 151 -38.81 16.20 7.32
N ARG A 152 -40.06 16.39 6.88
CA ARG A 152 -40.39 17.27 5.73
C ARG A 152 -40.32 18.74 6.12
N ALA A 153 -39.94 19.58 5.16
CA ALA A 153 -39.95 21.04 5.30
C ALA A 153 -41.34 21.66 5.07
N THR A 154 -42.23 20.94 4.39
CA THR A 154 -43.59 21.39 4.05
C THR A 154 -44.62 20.31 4.40
N GLN A 155 -45.92 20.60 4.18
CA GLN A 155 -46.98 19.60 4.35
C GLN A 155 -46.94 18.47 3.29
N TYR A 156 -46.35 18.73 2.12
CA TYR A 156 -46.27 17.80 0.99
C TYR A 156 -45.21 16.71 1.20
N GLY A 157 -45.15 15.71 0.31
CA GLY A 157 -44.11 14.67 0.29
C GLY A 157 -42.71 15.22 0.00
N TYR A 158 -41.69 14.38 0.09
CA TYR A 158 -40.33 14.70 -0.36
C TYR A 158 -40.27 14.61 -1.88
N SER A 159 -39.61 15.56 -2.56
CA SER A 159 -39.47 15.53 -4.01
C SER A 159 -38.11 16.04 -4.49
N LEU A 160 -37.51 15.27 -5.40
CA LEU A 160 -36.20 15.51 -6.00
C LEU A 160 -36.34 15.51 -7.52
N TRP A 161 -35.84 16.56 -8.17
CA TRP A 161 -35.57 16.58 -9.61
C TRP A 161 -34.39 15.66 -9.93
N GLU A 162 -33.33 15.69 -9.12
CA GLU A 162 -32.13 14.87 -9.34
C GLU A 162 -31.45 14.40 -8.03
N PHE A 163 -30.93 13.17 -8.05
CA PHE A 163 -30.15 12.50 -7.01
C PHE A 163 -28.86 11.96 -7.63
N GLN A 164 -27.83 12.81 -7.63
CA GLN A 164 -26.59 12.62 -8.36
C GLN A 164 -25.50 12.12 -7.41
N VAL A 165 -25.11 10.86 -7.54
CA VAL A 165 -24.05 10.21 -6.74
C VAL A 165 -22.77 10.19 -7.55
N TYR A 166 -21.67 10.73 -7.01
CA TYR A 166 -20.39 10.84 -7.70
C TYR A 166 -19.28 10.03 -7.02
N GLY A 167 -18.52 9.29 -7.81
CA GLY A 167 -17.30 8.58 -7.42
C GLY A 167 -16.04 9.26 -7.96
N GLY A 168 -14.91 9.08 -7.26
CA GLY A 168 -13.72 9.91 -7.47
C GLY A 168 -13.87 11.25 -6.75
N GLY A 169 -13.11 11.43 -5.66
CA GLY A 169 -13.43 12.40 -4.62
C GLY A 169 -13.16 13.86 -4.98
N THR A 170 -14.20 14.69 -4.88
CA THR A 170 -14.08 16.10 -4.46
C THR A 170 -14.54 16.24 -3.01
N GLY A 171 -13.84 15.53 -2.11
CA GLY A 171 -13.98 15.79 -0.68
C GLY A 171 -13.39 17.15 -0.29
N THR A 172 -13.98 17.82 0.70
CA THR A 172 -13.24 18.84 1.47
C THR A 172 -11.97 18.21 2.03
N PRO A 173 -10.83 18.91 2.07
CA PRO A 173 -9.55 18.27 2.35
C PRO A 173 -9.58 17.56 3.69
N ALA A 174 -9.19 16.28 3.69
CA ALA A 174 -8.41 15.82 4.83
C ALA A 174 -7.19 16.75 4.90
N THR A 175 -6.94 17.35 6.05
CA THR A 175 -5.67 18.04 6.27
C THR A 175 -4.58 17.00 6.08
N CYS A 176 -3.62 17.17 5.17
CA CYS A 176 -2.57 16.17 5.05
C CYS A 176 -1.76 16.12 6.36
N ALA A 177 -1.36 14.92 6.77
CA ALA A 177 -0.38 14.74 7.82
C ALA A 177 0.91 15.45 7.42
N THR A 178 1.62 16.02 8.39
CA THR A 178 2.91 16.69 8.16
C THR A 178 4.03 15.70 7.85
N ASP A 179 3.87 14.47 8.33
CA ASP A 179 4.88 13.44 8.27
C ASP A 179 4.93 12.83 6.87
N ASP A 180 6.13 12.47 6.43
CA ASP A 180 6.35 11.80 5.15
C ASP A 180 6.30 10.27 5.33
N ALA A 181 5.25 9.65 4.81
CA ALA A 181 5.07 8.20 4.85
C ALA A 181 5.99 7.44 3.88
N ALA A 182 6.60 8.13 2.91
CA ALA A 182 7.60 7.56 2.01
C ALA A 182 9.00 7.51 2.65
N GLN A 183 9.27 8.30 3.68
CA GLN A 183 10.62 8.41 4.24
C GLN A 183 11.14 7.06 4.78
N GLY A 184 12.33 6.65 4.32
CA GLY A 184 12.98 5.39 4.67
C GLY A 184 12.36 4.14 4.03
N ARG A 185 11.33 4.28 3.19
CA ARG A 185 10.61 3.14 2.61
C ARG A 185 11.33 2.52 1.40
N PRO A 186 11.07 1.23 1.08
CA PRO A 186 11.60 0.62 -0.12
C PRO A 186 11.15 1.36 -1.39
N ALA A 187 12.12 1.83 -2.18
CA ALA A 187 11.88 2.50 -3.45
C ALA A 187 12.54 1.77 -4.62
N ALA A 188 11.90 1.84 -5.79
CA ALA A 188 12.40 1.30 -7.04
C ALA A 188 12.17 2.30 -8.18
N ALA A 189 12.94 2.18 -9.26
CA ALA A 189 12.80 3.03 -10.44
C ALA A 189 12.95 2.24 -11.74
N SER A 190 12.52 2.82 -12.85
CA SER A 190 12.74 2.30 -14.21
C SER A 190 14.22 2.20 -14.58
N SER A 191 15.03 3.11 -14.06
CA SER A 191 16.48 3.13 -14.20
C SER A 191 17.12 4.06 -13.18
N SER A 192 18.44 3.95 -13.02
CA SER A 192 19.28 4.95 -12.35
C SER A 192 20.38 5.43 -13.31
N GLU A 193 20.79 6.69 -13.22
CA GLU A 193 21.89 7.27 -14.00
C GLU A 193 23.22 6.59 -13.66
N ASN A 194 23.45 6.33 -12.37
CA ASN A 194 24.60 5.62 -11.82
C ASN A 194 24.30 5.16 -10.37
N ALA A 195 25.22 4.38 -9.78
CA ALA A 195 25.08 3.84 -8.42
C ALA A 195 24.98 4.90 -7.31
N GLY A 196 25.45 6.13 -7.53
CA GLY A 196 25.35 7.24 -6.58
C GLY A 196 24.03 8.02 -6.66
N THR A 197 23.07 7.58 -7.49
CA THR A 197 21.75 8.20 -7.64
C THR A 197 20.59 7.17 -7.65
N PRO A 198 20.52 6.26 -6.65
CA PRO A 198 19.53 5.19 -6.60
C PRO A 198 18.11 5.72 -6.30
N ALA A 199 17.09 4.88 -6.48
CA ALA A 199 15.70 5.25 -6.18
C ALA A 199 15.46 5.56 -4.69
N SER A 200 16.21 4.91 -3.79
CA SER A 200 16.17 5.17 -2.34
C SER A 200 16.65 6.58 -1.97
N ALA A 201 17.50 7.20 -2.80
CA ALA A 201 18.04 8.54 -2.58
C ALA A 201 17.07 9.67 -2.97
N ALA A 202 15.78 9.36 -3.12
CA ALA A 202 14.70 10.34 -3.22
C ALA A 202 13.56 10.01 -2.25
N VAL A 203 13.83 9.18 -1.24
CA VAL A 203 12.91 8.85 -0.14
C VAL A 203 13.67 8.70 1.18
N ASP A 204 14.88 9.24 1.30
CA ASP A 204 15.72 9.12 2.50
C ASP A 204 15.55 10.31 3.48
N GLY A 205 14.93 11.40 3.03
CA GLY A 205 14.79 12.64 3.80
C GLY A 205 16.01 13.55 3.74
N ASP A 206 17.03 13.25 2.93
CA ASP A 206 18.21 14.10 2.73
C ASP A 206 18.14 14.83 1.39
N THR A 207 17.75 16.10 1.43
CA THR A 207 17.72 16.97 0.25
C THR A 207 19.09 17.22 -0.43
N GLY A 208 20.18 16.64 0.07
CA GLY A 208 21.50 16.59 -0.55
C GLY A 208 21.77 15.34 -1.40
N THR A 209 20.94 14.30 -1.33
CA THR A 209 20.96 13.09 -2.17
C THR A 209 19.81 13.12 -3.18
N ARG A 210 19.94 12.38 -4.30
CA ARG A 210 18.90 12.37 -5.35
C ARG A 210 18.81 11.04 -6.09
N TRP A 211 17.61 10.64 -6.47
CA TRP A 211 17.41 9.72 -7.59
C TRP A 211 17.64 10.45 -8.91
N SER A 212 18.30 9.81 -9.88
CA SER A 212 18.47 10.31 -11.24
C SER A 212 18.26 9.17 -12.22
N SER A 213 17.58 9.41 -13.34
CA SER A 213 17.25 8.39 -14.33
C SER A 213 18.14 8.42 -15.58
N SER A 214 18.07 7.36 -16.38
CA SER A 214 18.59 7.33 -17.75
C SER A 214 17.93 8.40 -18.64
N PHE A 215 18.66 8.86 -19.66
CA PHE A 215 18.27 10.03 -20.47
C PHE A 215 17.27 9.66 -21.59
N SER A 216 16.19 8.97 -21.23
CA SER A 216 15.12 8.50 -22.13
C SER A 216 13.74 8.69 -21.48
N ASP A 217 12.68 8.80 -22.28
CA ASP A 217 11.30 8.85 -21.80
C ASP A 217 10.56 7.55 -22.22
N PRO A 218 9.62 7.02 -21.41
CA PRO A 218 9.25 7.45 -20.06
C PRO A 218 10.21 6.93 -18.98
N GLN A 219 10.16 7.50 -17.78
CA GLN A 219 10.81 6.97 -16.56
C GLN A 219 9.78 6.92 -15.42
N TRP A 220 10.04 6.11 -14.40
CA TRP A 220 9.24 6.12 -13.17
C TRP A 220 10.11 5.89 -11.94
N LEU A 221 9.65 6.44 -10.81
CA LEU A 221 10.10 6.09 -9.46
C LEU A 221 8.86 5.75 -8.64
N ARG A 222 8.93 4.66 -7.86
CA ARG A 222 7.88 4.20 -6.95
C ARG A 222 8.42 3.99 -5.55
N VAL A 223 7.57 4.17 -4.56
CA VAL A 223 7.78 3.80 -3.16
C VAL A 223 6.72 2.76 -2.73
N ASP A 224 7.09 1.86 -1.84
CA ASP A 224 6.20 0.91 -1.15
C ASP A 224 5.92 1.40 0.28
N LEU A 225 4.69 1.83 0.57
CA LEU A 225 4.27 2.29 1.89
C LEU A 225 4.07 1.14 2.89
N GLY A 226 4.19 -0.12 2.47
CA GLY A 226 4.02 -1.34 3.26
C GLY A 226 2.56 -1.81 3.38
N SER A 227 1.60 -0.89 3.44
CA SER A 227 0.16 -1.14 3.51
C SER A 227 -0.62 -0.14 2.63
N SER A 228 -1.89 -0.42 2.31
CA SER A 228 -2.70 0.47 1.47
C SER A 228 -3.17 1.69 2.25
N GLU A 229 -2.51 2.83 2.05
CA GLU A 229 -2.72 4.04 2.86
C GLU A 229 -3.61 5.09 2.17
N PRO A 230 -4.38 5.91 2.93
CA PRO A 230 -5.15 7.02 2.40
C PRO A 230 -4.25 8.23 2.10
N ILE A 231 -3.85 8.39 0.84
CA ILE A 231 -2.89 9.42 0.41
C ILE A 231 -3.61 10.75 0.14
N CYS A 232 -3.02 11.84 0.65
CA CYS A 232 -3.55 13.20 0.62
C CYS A 232 -2.72 14.15 -0.27
N SER A 233 -1.39 14.03 -0.25
CA SER A 233 -0.53 14.77 -1.20
C SER A 233 0.78 14.05 -1.46
N VAL A 234 1.45 14.46 -2.54
CA VAL A 234 2.78 14.02 -2.92
C VAL A 234 3.69 15.24 -3.07
N GLY A 235 4.82 15.26 -2.40
CA GLY A 235 5.85 16.28 -2.56
C GLY A 235 6.88 15.84 -3.62
N LEU A 236 7.27 16.77 -4.48
CA LEU A 236 8.28 16.58 -5.51
C LEU A 236 9.35 17.66 -5.35
N ASN A 237 10.53 17.31 -4.88
CA ASN A 237 11.68 18.21 -4.86
C ASN A 237 12.57 17.91 -6.07
N TRP A 238 12.30 18.58 -7.19
CA TRP A 238 13.01 18.33 -8.45
C TRP A 238 14.42 18.91 -8.48
N GLU A 239 15.33 18.21 -9.15
CA GLU A 239 16.58 18.78 -9.68
C GLU A 239 16.27 19.72 -10.87
N ALA A 240 17.24 20.47 -11.38
CA ALA A 240 17.09 21.23 -12.63
C ALA A 240 16.68 20.34 -13.82
N ALA A 241 17.02 19.05 -13.80
CA ALA A 241 16.56 18.02 -14.71
C ALA A 241 15.20 17.42 -14.26
N TYR A 242 14.10 18.12 -14.53
CA TYR A 242 12.73 17.73 -14.14
C TYR A 242 11.86 17.21 -15.30
N ALA A 243 10.68 16.69 -14.99
CA ALA A 243 9.65 16.31 -15.96
C ALA A 243 8.64 17.44 -16.22
N THR A 244 8.41 17.82 -17.48
CA THR A 244 7.27 18.70 -17.85
C THR A 244 5.96 17.93 -17.86
N ALA A 245 5.99 16.65 -18.28
CA ALA A 245 4.84 15.77 -18.26
C ALA A 245 5.06 14.56 -17.36
N TYR A 246 4.11 14.32 -16.45
CA TYR A 246 4.10 13.15 -15.57
C TYR A 246 2.69 12.81 -15.07
N GLN A 247 2.57 11.62 -14.48
CA GLN A 247 1.42 11.13 -13.74
C GLN A 247 1.85 10.73 -12.33
N ILE A 248 1.03 11.03 -11.32
CA ILE A 248 1.11 10.34 -10.02
C ILE A 248 0.09 9.22 -10.05
N GLN A 249 0.52 8.01 -9.71
CA GLN A 249 -0.31 6.81 -9.75
C GLN A 249 -0.16 6.03 -8.46
N ILE A 250 -1.24 5.37 -8.05
CA ILE A 250 -1.30 4.51 -6.88
C ILE A 250 -1.68 3.08 -7.28
N SER A 251 -1.30 2.09 -6.48
CA SER A 251 -1.53 0.66 -6.74
C SER A 251 -1.47 -0.11 -5.42
N ASP A 252 -2.20 -1.22 -5.30
CA ASP A 252 -2.09 -2.12 -4.15
C ASP A 252 -1.07 -3.26 -4.38
N ASP A 253 -0.70 -3.52 -5.64
CA ASP A 253 0.04 -4.72 -6.09
C ASP A 253 1.28 -4.41 -6.95
N ALA A 254 1.60 -3.13 -7.15
CA ALA A 254 2.62 -2.60 -8.06
C ALA A 254 2.48 -3.00 -9.54
N ALA A 255 1.38 -3.65 -9.93
CA ALA A 255 1.10 -4.13 -11.29
C ALA A 255 -0.07 -3.35 -11.93
N ASN A 256 -1.16 -3.17 -11.20
CA ASN A 256 -2.37 -2.47 -11.61
C ASN A 256 -2.38 -1.05 -11.02
N TRP A 257 -2.28 -0.03 -11.88
CA TRP A 257 -2.04 1.35 -11.47
C TRP A 257 -3.22 2.26 -11.79
N THR A 258 -3.70 2.98 -10.78
CA THR A 258 -4.71 4.04 -10.90
C THR A 258 -4.03 5.40 -10.91
N THR A 259 -4.23 6.19 -11.96
CA THR A 259 -3.71 7.57 -12.04
C THR A 259 -4.56 8.51 -11.19
N VAL A 260 -3.96 9.13 -10.16
CA VAL A 260 -4.62 10.11 -9.28
C VAL A 260 -4.28 11.56 -9.62
N TYR A 261 -3.20 11.81 -10.35
CA TYR A 261 -2.87 13.12 -10.91
C TYR A 261 -2.15 12.99 -12.24
N SER A 262 -2.29 13.98 -13.12
CA SER A 262 -1.48 14.09 -14.33
C SER A 262 -1.28 15.54 -14.74
N THR A 263 -0.13 15.84 -15.36
CA THR A 263 0.19 17.14 -15.94
C THR A 263 1.06 16.98 -17.18
N THR A 264 1.04 17.98 -18.05
CA THR A 264 1.94 18.11 -19.22
C THR A 264 2.71 19.43 -19.24
N THR A 265 2.56 20.25 -18.19
CA THR A 265 3.11 21.62 -18.10
C THR A 265 3.70 21.93 -16.73
N SER A 266 4.30 20.94 -16.07
CA SER A 266 5.07 21.15 -14.83
C SER A 266 6.28 22.07 -15.09
N THR A 267 6.64 22.85 -14.07
CA THR A 267 7.76 23.81 -14.08
C THR A 267 8.99 23.33 -13.31
N GLY A 268 8.95 22.13 -12.71
CA GLY A 268 9.98 21.67 -11.77
C GLY A 268 9.98 22.44 -10.46
N GLY A 269 11.12 22.44 -9.76
CA GLY A 269 11.32 23.04 -8.44
C GLY A 269 10.77 22.17 -7.29
N ILE A 270 10.46 22.79 -6.15
CA ILE A 270 9.69 22.13 -5.08
C ILE A 270 8.20 22.29 -5.40
N GLN A 271 7.48 21.17 -5.47
CA GLN A 271 6.05 21.11 -5.76
C GLN A 271 5.34 20.25 -4.71
N THR A 272 4.13 20.65 -4.34
CA THR A 272 3.19 19.80 -3.60
C THR A 272 2.01 19.53 -4.52
N VAL A 273 1.66 18.26 -4.69
CA VAL A 273 0.58 17.80 -5.55
C VAL A 273 -0.50 17.19 -4.66
N ASP A 274 -1.62 17.88 -4.50
CA ASP A 274 -2.79 17.32 -3.83
C ASP A 274 -3.32 16.12 -4.64
N VAL A 275 -3.50 14.98 -3.98
CA VAL A 275 -4.05 13.76 -4.57
C VAL A 275 -5.12 13.18 -3.66
N THR A 276 -5.90 12.21 -4.14
CA THR A 276 -6.85 11.50 -3.27
C THR A 276 -7.02 10.08 -3.77
N GLY A 277 -6.73 9.11 -2.92
CA GLY A 277 -6.92 7.69 -3.19
C GLY A 277 -6.21 6.83 -2.14
N THR A 278 -6.54 5.54 -2.12
CA THR A 278 -5.90 4.52 -1.28
C THR A 278 -5.01 3.62 -2.12
N GLY A 279 -3.79 3.38 -1.68
CA GLY A 279 -2.87 2.47 -2.37
C GLY A 279 -1.60 2.21 -1.57
N ARG A 280 -1.05 1.00 -1.69
CA ARG A 280 0.21 0.61 -1.05
C ARG A 280 1.44 1.20 -1.73
N TYR A 281 1.43 1.23 -3.05
CA TYR A 281 2.49 1.77 -3.88
C TYR A 281 2.10 3.12 -4.43
N VAL A 282 2.99 4.10 -4.31
CA VAL A 282 2.86 5.40 -4.97
C VAL A 282 4.00 5.55 -5.96
N ARG A 283 3.71 5.93 -7.20
CA ARG A 283 4.72 6.22 -8.21
C ARG A 283 4.49 7.52 -8.93
N ILE A 284 5.59 8.19 -9.25
CA ILE A 284 5.63 9.18 -10.32
C ILE A 284 6.06 8.48 -11.62
N SER A 285 5.25 8.65 -12.67
CA SER A 285 5.49 8.13 -14.02
C SER A 285 5.67 9.31 -14.96
N THR A 286 6.92 9.63 -15.30
CA THR A 286 7.31 10.78 -16.14
C THR A 286 7.27 10.40 -17.61
N THR A 287 6.67 11.25 -18.43
CA THR A 287 6.39 10.99 -19.85
C THR A 287 7.03 12.01 -20.80
N ALA A 288 7.50 13.15 -20.28
CA ALA A 288 8.38 14.07 -21.02
C ALA A 288 9.30 14.86 -20.08
N ARG A 289 10.60 14.81 -20.36
CA ARG A 289 11.66 15.61 -19.70
C ARG A 289 11.64 17.08 -20.14
N ALA A 290 12.07 17.96 -19.24
CA ALA A 290 12.25 19.39 -19.49
C ALA A 290 13.58 19.75 -20.16
N THR A 291 14.56 18.84 -20.10
CA THR A 291 15.94 19.05 -20.58
C THR A 291 16.41 17.85 -21.41
N ALA A 292 17.64 17.91 -21.93
CA ALA A 292 18.27 16.77 -22.61
C ALA A 292 18.74 15.65 -21.66
N TYR A 293 18.86 15.94 -20.36
CA TYR A 293 19.24 14.98 -19.31
C TYR A 293 18.04 14.12 -18.89
N GLY A 294 18.23 13.21 -17.94
CA GLY A 294 17.15 12.41 -17.33
C GLY A 294 16.12 13.24 -16.56
N VAL A 295 15.20 12.58 -15.87
CA VAL A 295 14.49 13.17 -14.72
C VAL A 295 15.23 12.87 -13.42
N SER A 296 15.17 13.77 -12.44
CA SER A 296 15.76 13.58 -11.12
C SER A 296 15.01 14.31 -10.00
N LEU A 297 14.90 13.64 -8.85
CA LEU A 297 14.25 14.13 -7.63
C LEU A 297 15.26 14.03 -6.48
N TRP A 298 15.44 15.14 -5.76
CA TRP A 298 16.08 15.15 -4.44
C TRP A 298 15.17 14.53 -3.37
N GLU A 299 13.84 14.64 -3.53
CA GLU A 299 12.86 14.05 -2.61
C GLU A 299 11.54 13.75 -3.32
N PHE A 300 10.90 12.66 -2.93
CA PHE A 300 9.59 12.16 -3.37
C PHE A 300 8.74 11.80 -2.15
N SER A 301 8.20 12.82 -1.46
CA SER A 301 7.43 12.62 -0.24
C SER A 301 5.98 12.20 -0.50
N VAL A 302 5.39 11.44 0.41
CA VAL A 302 3.99 11.01 0.37
C VAL A 302 3.33 11.33 1.71
N HIS A 303 2.33 12.19 1.71
CA HIS A 303 1.61 12.61 2.92
C HIS A 303 0.21 11.99 2.97
N LEU A 304 -0.14 11.42 4.12
CA LEU A 304 -1.43 10.74 4.33
C LEU A 304 -2.53 11.72 4.76
N ALA A 305 -3.78 11.29 4.72
CA ALA A 305 -4.93 12.04 5.19
C ALA A 305 -4.99 12.09 6.73
N ALA A 306 -4.76 13.26 7.36
CA ALA A 306 -4.95 13.42 8.80
C ALA A 306 -6.44 13.61 9.13
N GLY A 307 -6.88 12.94 10.20
CA GLY A 307 -8.28 12.86 10.62
C GLY A 307 -8.69 11.45 11.06
N THR A 308 -7.96 10.42 10.61
CA THR A 308 -7.86 9.15 11.33
C THR A 308 -6.84 9.32 12.46
N THR A 309 -7.26 9.09 13.71
CA THR A 309 -6.33 8.99 14.83
C THR A 309 -5.62 7.65 14.80
N THR A 310 -4.58 7.58 13.99
CA THR A 310 -3.53 6.55 14.08
C THR A 310 -2.24 7.26 14.45
N PRO A 311 -1.47 6.78 15.46
CA PRO A 311 -0.09 7.23 15.69
C PRO A 311 0.79 7.02 14.43
N PRO A 312 2.01 7.60 14.36
CA PRO A 312 2.87 7.46 13.19
C PRO A 312 3.15 5.98 12.85
N PRO A 313 3.32 5.63 11.56
CA PRO A 313 3.15 4.25 11.09
C PRO A 313 4.31 3.33 11.47
N THR A 314 4.14 2.60 12.56
CA THR A 314 4.88 1.39 12.91
C THR A 314 4.17 0.13 12.39
N GLY A 315 4.57 -0.33 11.20
CA GLY A 315 4.34 -1.70 10.73
C GLY A 315 2.93 -2.07 10.24
N GLY A 316 2.87 -2.67 9.04
CA GLY A 316 1.66 -3.03 8.27
C GLY A 316 0.42 -3.54 9.01
N ASP A 317 -0.73 -3.04 8.56
CA ASP A 317 -2.12 -3.48 8.82
C ASP A 317 -2.34 -4.17 10.18
N ASP A 318 -2.64 -3.37 11.20
CA ASP A 318 -3.04 -3.82 12.54
C ASP A 318 -4.25 -4.77 12.55
N SER A 319 -5.00 -4.97 11.45
CA SER A 319 -6.01 -6.04 11.40
C SER A 319 -5.41 -7.45 11.36
N PHE A 320 -4.20 -7.60 10.79
CA PHE A 320 -3.46 -8.87 10.82
C PHE A 320 -2.89 -9.13 12.22
N TRP A 321 -2.31 -8.15 12.89
CA TRP A 321 -1.75 -8.34 14.24
C TRP A 321 -2.82 -8.34 15.33
N GLY A 322 -3.82 -7.47 15.21
CA GLY A 322 -4.89 -7.29 16.18
C GLY A 322 -4.61 -6.14 17.14
N GLY A 323 -5.46 -6.01 18.16
CA GLY A 323 -5.37 -4.94 19.14
C GLY A 323 -4.42 -5.28 20.29
N THR A 324 -3.23 -4.68 20.29
CA THR A 324 -2.18 -4.87 21.32
C THR A 324 -2.62 -4.46 22.74
N GLY A 325 -3.67 -3.64 22.87
CA GLY A 325 -4.21 -3.19 24.16
C GLY A 325 -4.87 -4.26 25.04
N GLN A 326 -4.84 -5.53 24.65
CA GLN A 326 -5.22 -6.68 25.50
C GLN A 326 -4.02 -7.51 25.99
N ILE A 327 -2.81 -7.25 25.48
CA ILE A 327 -1.59 -7.93 25.91
C ILE A 327 -1.30 -7.49 27.36
N PRO A 328 -1.13 -8.44 28.32
CA PRO A 328 -0.75 -8.12 29.68
C PRO A 328 0.59 -7.37 29.75
N ALA A 329 0.79 -6.61 30.83
CA ALA A 329 2.12 -6.12 31.17
C ALA A 329 2.97 -7.29 31.69
N ALA A 330 4.14 -7.49 31.09
CA ALA A 330 5.12 -8.48 31.53
C ALA A 330 5.51 -8.27 33.00
N ASN A 331 5.77 -9.36 33.72
CA ASN A 331 6.40 -9.30 35.05
C ASN A 331 7.90 -9.63 34.97
N ASN A 332 8.33 -10.26 33.87
CA ASN A 332 9.72 -10.58 33.55
C ASN A 332 10.26 -9.60 32.48
N VAL A 333 10.68 -10.10 31.31
CA VAL A 333 11.32 -9.27 30.28
C VAL A 333 10.31 -8.74 29.27
N MET A 334 9.41 -9.60 28.79
CA MET A 334 8.42 -9.24 27.78
C MET A 334 7.25 -10.22 27.77
N GLU A 335 6.06 -9.76 27.39
CA GLU A 335 4.89 -10.61 27.25
C GLU A 335 4.81 -11.14 25.82
N VAL A 336 4.76 -12.47 25.64
CA VAL A 336 4.58 -13.09 24.32
C VAL A 336 3.11 -13.43 24.12
N ALA A 337 2.45 -12.79 23.16
CA ALA A 337 1.10 -13.10 22.72
C ALA A 337 1.14 -14.07 21.52
N ILE A 338 0.43 -15.20 21.62
CA ILE A 338 0.35 -16.18 20.54
C ILE A 338 -0.98 -15.98 19.81
N LEU A 339 -0.89 -15.65 18.51
CA LEU A 339 -2.03 -15.27 17.68
C LEU A 339 -2.40 -16.40 16.72
N ASN A 340 -3.65 -16.88 16.82
CA ASN A 340 -4.20 -17.79 15.82
C ASN A 340 -4.47 -17.03 14.51
N ARG A 341 -3.75 -17.40 13.45
CA ARG A 341 -3.93 -16.90 12.08
C ARG A 341 -4.08 -18.03 11.07
N THR A 342 -4.59 -19.19 11.51
CA THR A 342 -4.87 -20.37 10.67
C THR A 342 -6.06 -20.19 9.70
N ASN A 343 -6.50 -18.95 9.45
CA ASN A 343 -7.66 -18.60 8.60
C ASN A 343 -8.93 -19.43 8.90
N GLY A 344 -9.15 -19.78 10.18
CA GLY A 344 -10.28 -20.60 10.63
C GLY A 344 -10.13 -22.12 10.42
N ALA A 345 -8.98 -22.60 9.94
CA ALA A 345 -8.70 -24.04 9.81
C ALA A 345 -8.64 -24.73 11.19
N TYR A 346 -8.13 -24.04 12.21
CA TYR A 346 -8.06 -24.54 13.60
C TYR A 346 -8.61 -23.49 14.59
N PRO A 347 -9.44 -23.89 15.57
CA PRO A 347 -9.77 -23.03 16.70
C PRO A 347 -8.58 -22.92 17.66
N ASP A 348 -8.58 -21.90 18.53
CA ASP A 348 -7.51 -21.64 19.52
C ASP A 348 -7.20 -22.84 20.44
N SER A 349 -8.16 -23.73 20.65
CA SER A 349 -7.99 -24.98 21.42
C SER A 349 -7.26 -26.10 20.67
N GLN A 350 -6.86 -25.84 19.41
CA GLN A 350 -6.10 -26.76 18.56
C GLN A 350 -4.85 -26.11 17.96
N VAL A 351 -4.52 -24.87 18.34
CA VAL A 351 -3.23 -24.24 18.03
C VAL A 351 -2.44 -24.21 19.33
N TYR A 352 -1.27 -24.83 19.33
CA TYR A 352 -0.45 -25.07 20.52
C TYR A 352 0.90 -24.40 20.39
N TRP A 353 1.48 -24.03 21.54
CA TRP A 353 2.88 -23.66 21.66
C TRP A 353 3.57 -24.50 22.73
N SER A 354 4.89 -24.67 22.60
CA SER A 354 5.72 -25.27 23.65
C SER A 354 7.06 -24.56 23.82
N PHE A 355 7.44 -24.30 25.07
CA PHE A 355 8.72 -23.70 25.46
C PHE A 355 9.07 -24.08 26.92
N ASP A 356 10.35 -24.30 27.21
CA ASP A 356 10.90 -24.67 28.52
C ASP A 356 10.09 -25.75 29.29
N GLY A 357 9.63 -26.79 28.57
CA GLY A 357 8.85 -27.89 29.13
C GLY A 357 7.37 -27.58 29.42
N GLN A 358 6.91 -26.36 29.12
CA GLN A 358 5.48 -26.00 29.07
C GLN A 358 4.91 -26.32 27.69
N GLU A 359 3.64 -26.70 27.64
CA GLU A 359 2.90 -27.05 26.42
C GLU A 359 1.42 -26.68 26.64
N HIS A 360 0.91 -25.71 25.87
CA HIS A 360 -0.45 -25.18 26.04
C HIS A 360 -1.08 -24.83 24.69
N SER A 361 -2.42 -24.93 24.61
CA SER A 361 -3.17 -24.32 23.51
C SER A 361 -3.36 -22.81 23.74
N ILE A 362 -3.59 -22.05 22.65
CA ILE A 362 -3.94 -20.62 22.75
C ILE A 362 -5.20 -20.41 23.60
N ALA A 363 -6.17 -21.35 23.55
CA ALA A 363 -7.38 -21.26 24.38
C ALA A 363 -7.14 -21.48 25.89
N GLU A 364 -6.06 -22.18 26.26
CA GLU A 364 -5.67 -22.38 27.66
C GLU A 364 -4.76 -21.26 28.15
N GLN A 365 -3.79 -20.85 27.33
CA GLN A 365 -2.81 -19.83 27.66
C GLN A 365 -2.37 -19.07 26.38
N PRO A 366 -3.04 -17.95 26.05
CA PRO A 366 -2.71 -17.14 24.87
C PRO A 366 -1.50 -16.21 25.07
N TYR A 367 -1.02 -16.07 26.31
CA TYR A 367 0.10 -15.21 26.67
C TYR A 367 1.17 -15.94 27.50
N PHE A 368 2.43 -15.59 27.31
CA PHE A 368 3.58 -16.13 28.04
C PHE A 368 4.55 -15.02 28.47
N ASP A 369 4.61 -14.78 29.78
CA ASP A 369 5.52 -13.83 30.44
C ASP A 369 6.96 -14.38 30.42
N MET A 370 7.79 -13.87 29.50
CA MET A 370 9.05 -14.48 29.09
C MET A 370 10.18 -14.20 30.10
N PRO A 371 10.81 -15.25 30.69
CA PRO A 371 11.89 -15.08 31.66
C PRO A 371 13.17 -14.49 31.06
N ALA A 372 13.93 -13.76 31.87
CA ALA A 372 15.28 -13.31 31.53
C ALA A 372 16.28 -14.47 31.45
N ASN A 373 17.22 -14.38 30.51
CA ASN A 373 18.22 -15.41 30.17
C ASN A 373 17.62 -16.69 29.53
N SER A 374 16.39 -16.59 29.02
CA SER A 374 15.77 -17.59 28.14
C SER A 374 16.53 -17.71 26.82
N SER A 375 16.77 -18.94 26.34
CA SER A 375 17.31 -19.17 24.99
C SER A 375 16.85 -20.51 24.45
N GLY A 376 16.75 -20.61 23.12
CA GLY A 376 16.37 -21.84 22.42
C GLY A 376 15.25 -21.62 21.42
N ARG A 377 14.31 -22.56 21.38
CA ARG A 377 13.21 -22.63 20.41
C ARG A 377 11.87 -22.68 21.11
N MET A 378 10.95 -21.81 20.70
CA MET A 378 9.51 -21.95 21.00
C MET A 378 8.86 -22.56 19.77
N TYR A 379 8.28 -23.75 19.94
CA TYR A 379 7.63 -24.51 18.87
C TYR A 379 6.14 -24.20 18.84
N PHE A 380 5.56 -24.27 17.64
CA PHE A 380 4.13 -24.11 17.39
C PHE A 380 3.60 -25.33 16.65
N TYR A 381 2.37 -25.74 16.96
CA TYR A 381 1.73 -26.94 16.41
C TYR A 381 0.26 -26.67 16.12
N VAL A 382 -0.30 -27.33 15.10
CA VAL A 382 -1.74 -27.29 14.82
C VAL A 382 -2.37 -28.68 14.80
N GLY A 383 -3.62 -28.76 15.29
CA GLY A 383 -4.40 -29.99 15.45
C GLY A 383 -4.08 -30.77 16.73
N SER A 384 -2.79 -30.94 17.06
CA SER A 384 -2.35 -31.54 18.33
C SER A 384 -0.91 -31.09 18.72
N PRO A 385 -0.51 -31.16 19.99
CA PRO A 385 0.85 -30.77 20.42
C PRO A 385 1.97 -31.68 19.89
N ASN A 386 1.62 -32.87 19.39
CA ASN A 386 2.54 -33.82 18.76
C ASN A 386 2.37 -33.91 17.24
N SER A 387 1.68 -32.92 16.63
CA SER A 387 1.41 -32.87 15.20
C SER A 387 2.70 -32.74 14.38
N GLN A 388 2.72 -33.34 13.18
CA GLN A 388 3.82 -33.15 12.22
C GLN A 388 3.78 -31.77 11.53
N TYR A 389 2.64 -31.09 11.59
CA TYR A 389 2.49 -29.67 11.27
C TYR A 389 3.00 -28.86 12.47
N ASN A 390 4.32 -28.72 12.52
CA ASN A 390 5.04 -27.96 13.53
C ASN A 390 6.17 -27.16 12.91
N ASP A 391 6.39 -25.98 13.46
CA ASP A 391 7.39 -25.00 13.07
C ASP A 391 7.85 -24.24 14.33
N PHE A 392 8.89 -23.40 14.26
CA PHE A 392 9.43 -22.75 15.47
C PHE A 392 10.09 -21.40 15.21
N ILE A 393 10.18 -20.60 16.27
CA ILE A 393 11.02 -19.40 16.33
C ILE A 393 12.25 -19.67 17.19
N GLU A 394 13.36 -18.99 16.90
CA GLU A 394 14.62 -19.07 17.64
C GLU A 394 14.90 -17.74 18.35
N PHE A 395 15.39 -17.80 19.59
CA PHE A 395 15.76 -16.59 20.32
C PHE A 395 16.81 -16.80 21.42
N THR A 396 17.38 -15.68 21.87
CA THR A 396 18.13 -15.51 23.12
C THR A 396 17.72 -14.16 23.72
N ILE A 397 17.24 -14.20 24.96
CA ILE A 397 16.64 -13.08 25.66
C ILE A 397 17.48 -12.80 26.91
N GLY A 398 18.15 -11.65 26.94
CA GLY A 398 18.86 -11.13 28.10
C GLY A 398 17.91 -10.47 29.10
N PRO A 399 18.45 -9.75 30.10
CA PRO A 399 17.64 -8.96 31.04
C PRO A 399 16.89 -7.79 30.40
N ASP A 400 17.42 -7.25 29.30
CA ASP A 400 17.03 -5.99 28.65
C ASP A 400 17.13 -6.04 27.11
N VAL A 401 17.29 -7.24 26.53
CA VAL A 401 17.48 -7.42 25.09
C VAL A 401 16.83 -8.71 24.58
N PHE A 402 16.06 -8.62 23.51
CA PHE A 402 15.65 -9.76 22.69
C PHE A 402 16.58 -9.88 21.48
N ASN A 403 17.00 -11.10 21.15
CA ASN A 403 17.60 -11.44 19.86
C ASN A 403 16.85 -12.66 19.33
N GLY A 404 16.36 -12.63 18.09
CA GLY A 404 15.62 -13.77 17.57
C GLY A 404 15.07 -13.61 16.17
N ASN A 405 14.53 -14.72 15.67
CA ASN A 405 14.17 -14.90 14.26
C ASN A 405 13.11 -15.99 14.07
N THR A 406 12.36 -15.91 12.95
CA THR A 406 11.80 -17.12 12.33
C THR A 406 12.89 -17.84 11.54
N THR A 407 12.68 -19.09 11.12
CA THR A 407 13.69 -19.80 10.33
C THR A 407 13.08 -20.79 9.36
N ARG A 408 13.63 -20.85 8.14
CA ARG A 408 13.34 -21.86 7.11
C ARG A 408 14.60 -22.67 6.77
N VAL A 409 15.66 -22.56 7.59
CA VAL A 409 16.95 -23.25 7.43
C VAL A 409 16.80 -24.78 7.37
N ASP A 410 15.90 -25.35 8.17
CA ASP A 410 15.63 -26.79 8.20
C ASP A 410 14.48 -27.18 7.23
N ALA A 411 13.37 -26.44 7.29
CA ALA A 411 12.15 -26.61 6.48
C ALA A 411 11.21 -25.40 6.67
N TRP A 412 10.21 -25.27 5.80
CA TRP A 412 8.97 -24.53 6.05
C TRP A 412 7.84 -25.51 6.35
N ALA A 413 7.10 -25.29 7.45
CA ALA A 413 6.03 -26.18 7.89
C ALA A 413 4.74 -25.46 8.29
N LEU A 414 4.80 -24.29 8.91
CA LEU A 414 3.64 -23.44 9.21
C LEU A 414 3.98 -22.00 8.84
N PRO A 415 3.06 -21.20 8.27
CA PRO A 415 3.23 -19.76 8.19
C PRO A 415 3.52 -19.19 9.59
N LEU A 416 4.69 -18.55 9.76
CA LEU A 416 5.12 -17.94 11.02
C LEU A 416 5.65 -16.52 10.79
N ALA A 417 5.15 -15.58 11.59
CA ALA A 417 5.58 -14.19 11.61
C ALA A 417 5.62 -13.68 13.05
N ILE A 418 6.48 -12.72 13.31
CA ILE A 418 6.67 -12.10 14.62
C ILE A 418 6.57 -10.58 14.49
N ARG A 419 5.84 -9.93 15.40
CA ARG A 419 5.93 -8.49 15.67
C ARG A 419 6.48 -8.27 17.07
N LEU A 420 7.55 -7.51 17.19
CA LEU A 420 8.10 -7.10 18.49
C LEU A 420 7.90 -5.61 18.71
N HIS A 421 7.72 -5.22 19.97
CA HIS A 421 7.66 -3.82 20.38
C HIS A 421 8.50 -3.57 21.63
N SER A 422 9.19 -2.43 21.69
CA SER A 422 10.00 -2.00 22.85
C SER A 422 9.30 -0.95 23.70
N HIS A 423 9.69 -0.81 24.96
CA HIS A 423 9.24 0.29 25.82
C HIS A 423 9.64 1.68 25.29
N SER A 424 10.65 1.74 24.42
CA SER A 424 11.06 2.96 23.70
C SER A 424 10.24 3.25 22.44
N GLY A 425 9.27 2.40 22.07
CA GLY A 425 8.39 2.59 20.92
C GLY A 425 8.98 2.14 19.59
N GLN A 426 10.01 1.27 19.59
CA GLN A 426 10.42 0.56 18.40
C GLN A 426 9.41 -0.56 18.12
N ASP A 427 9.07 -0.78 16.86
CA ASP A 427 8.20 -1.86 16.39
C ASP A 427 8.87 -2.53 15.19
N VAL A 428 9.00 -3.86 15.21
CA VAL A 428 9.69 -4.63 14.16
C VAL A 428 8.88 -5.86 13.81
N GLN A 429 8.60 -6.04 12.52
CA GLN A 429 7.91 -7.21 11.97
C GLN A 429 8.86 -8.04 11.09
N LEU A 430 8.86 -9.36 11.28
CA LEU A 430 9.71 -10.30 10.54
C LEU A 430 9.02 -11.66 10.34
N GLY A 431 9.48 -12.42 9.35
CA GLY A 431 8.98 -13.75 9.01
C GLY A 431 8.13 -13.78 7.74
N ASP A 432 7.27 -14.79 7.62
CA ASP A 432 6.46 -15.05 6.44
C ASP A 432 5.47 -13.89 6.18
N ALA A 433 5.26 -13.53 4.92
CA ALA A 433 4.33 -12.45 4.55
C ALA A 433 2.86 -12.88 4.68
N GLN A 434 1.95 -11.90 4.79
CA GLN A 434 0.53 -12.12 5.10
C GLN A 434 -0.23 -12.95 4.05
N ASP A 435 0.26 -13.00 2.81
CA ASP A 435 -0.25 -13.90 1.76
C ASP A 435 -0.15 -15.36 2.20
N LEU A 436 0.98 -15.79 2.79
CA LEU A 436 1.15 -17.17 3.29
C LEU A 436 0.19 -17.54 4.44
N PHE A 437 -0.44 -16.57 5.11
CA PHE A 437 -1.46 -16.81 6.15
C PHE A 437 -2.89 -16.92 5.60
N THR A 438 -3.10 -16.56 4.33
CA THR A 438 -4.42 -16.60 3.67
C THR A 438 -4.48 -17.59 2.51
N THR A 439 -3.33 -17.85 1.87
CA THR A 439 -3.11 -18.89 0.87
C THR A 439 -3.19 -20.27 1.50
N SER A 440 -4.00 -21.16 0.90
CA SER A 440 -4.12 -22.54 1.39
C SER A 440 -2.80 -23.31 1.27
N ARG A 441 -2.53 -24.19 2.23
CA ARG A 441 -1.33 -25.05 2.23
C ARG A 441 -1.03 -25.74 0.90
N ASP A 442 -2.03 -26.38 0.28
CA ASP A 442 -1.86 -27.08 -1.01
C ASP A 442 -1.44 -26.11 -2.12
N GLN A 443 -1.92 -24.86 -2.07
CA GLN A 443 -1.52 -23.79 -2.98
C GLN A 443 -0.07 -23.33 -2.71
N VAL A 444 0.36 -23.15 -1.46
CA VAL A 444 1.77 -22.82 -1.15
C VAL A 444 2.73 -23.92 -1.67
N PHE A 445 2.37 -25.19 -1.48
CA PHE A 445 3.13 -26.33 -2.02
C PHE A 445 3.17 -26.36 -3.55
N GLN A 446 2.12 -25.89 -4.22
CA GLN A 446 2.07 -25.77 -5.68
C GLN A 446 2.89 -24.57 -6.18
N GLU A 447 2.73 -23.40 -5.57
CA GLU A 447 3.46 -22.16 -5.89
C GLU A 447 4.97 -22.35 -5.71
N PHE A 448 5.41 -22.99 -4.63
CA PHE A 448 6.81 -23.40 -4.48
C PHE A 448 7.28 -24.26 -5.65
N GLN A 449 6.53 -25.31 -5.99
CA GLN A 449 6.89 -26.20 -7.09
C GLN A 449 6.91 -25.48 -8.44
N ASP A 450 6.08 -24.48 -8.68
CA ASP A 450 6.04 -23.72 -9.93
C ASP A 450 7.14 -22.65 -10.02
N ALA A 451 7.53 -22.05 -8.88
CA ALA A 451 8.59 -21.05 -8.80
C ALA A 451 10.00 -21.64 -8.93
N VAL A 452 10.26 -22.83 -8.39
CA VAL A 452 11.63 -23.39 -8.32
C VAL A 452 12.01 -24.28 -9.52
N PRO A 453 13.31 -24.36 -9.90
CA PRO A 453 13.80 -25.29 -10.90
C PRO A 453 13.53 -26.75 -10.57
N GLN A 454 13.54 -27.61 -11.60
CA GLN A 454 13.17 -29.03 -11.51
C GLN A 454 13.88 -29.81 -10.38
N GLN A 455 15.13 -29.45 -10.08
CA GLN A 455 15.95 -30.04 -9.02
C GLN A 455 15.35 -29.85 -7.63
N PHE A 456 14.67 -28.73 -7.39
CA PHE A 456 14.12 -28.32 -6.09
C PHE A 456 12.67 -28.76 -5.88
N LYS A 457 11.92 -29.12 -6.93
CA LYS A 457 10.50 -29.51 -6.80
C LYS A 457 10.28 -30.71 -5.85
N VAL A 458 11.28 -31.59 -5.71
CA VAL A 458 11.28 -32.72 -4.78
C VAL A 458 11.15 -32.31 -3.31
N LEU A 459 11.57 -31.10 -2.95
CA LEU A 459 11.58 -30.60 -1.57
C LEU A 459 10.17 -30.41 -0.99
N ALA A 460 9.19 -30.10 -1.85
CA ALA A 460 7.77 -30.07 -1.51
C ALA A 460 7.07 -31.44 -1.64
N GLN A 461 7.82 -32.52 -1.94
CA GLN A 461 7.28 -33.87 -2.15
C GLN A 461 7.78 -34.85 -1.09
N THR A 462 9.07 -34.81 -0.73
CA THR A 462 9.71 -35.76 0.20
C THR A 462 9.04 -35.86 1.56
N GLN A 463 8.46 -34.77 2.08
CA GLN A 463 7.73 -34.76 3.36
C GLN A 463 6.33 -34.12 3.24
N ALA A 464 5.72 -34.18 2.06
CA ALA A 464 4.35 -33.75 1.86
C ALA A 464 3.37 -34.63 2.67
N PRO A 465 2.25 -34.06 3.18
CA PRO A 465 1.87 -32.64 3.17
C PRO A 465 2.52 -31.81 4.29
N TYR A 466 3.37 -32.41 5.13
CA TYR A 466 3.77 -31.84 6.41
C TYR A 466 4.76 -30.69 6.32
N ARG A 467 5.68 -30.68 5.34
CA ARG A 467 6.67 -29.59 5.18
C ARG A 467 7.35 -29.58 3.81
N ILE A 468 7.85 -28.41 3.42
CA ILE A 468 8.79 -28.20 2.32
C ILE A 468 10.18 -28.14 2.95
N ILE A 469 11.05 -29.12 2.68
CA ILE A 469 12.34 -29.24 3.38
C ILE A 469 13.47 -28.47 2.70
N ALA A 470 14.44 -27.97 3.49
CA ALA A 470 15.60 -27.32 2.92
C ALA A 470 16.44 -28.30 2.06
N PRO A 471 17.15 -27.82 1.00
CA PRO A 471 17.86 -28.70 0.06
C PRO A 471 18.91 -29.58 0.73
N GLY A 472 19.64 -29.04 1.72
CA GLY A 472 20.62 -29.80 2.50
C GLY A 472 20.04 -30.94 3.34
N SER A 473 18.71 -30.93 3.57
CA SER A 473 17.97 -31.99 4.29
C SER A 473 17.48 -33.11 3.37
N ASP A 474 17.38 -32.88 2.07
CA ASP A 474 16.86 -33.86 1.10
C ASP A 474 17.95 -34.81 0.56
N PRO A 475 17.68 -36.13 0.45
CA PRO A 475 18.64 -37.09 -0.09
C PRO A 475 19.13 -36.79 -1.52
N SER A 476 18.37 -36.07 -2.34
CA SER A 476 18.75 -35.78 -3.74
C SER A 476 19.96 -34.84 -3.84
N PHE A 477 20.16 -33.91 -2.91
CA PHE A 477 21.29 -32.98 -2.90
C PHE A 477 22.49 -33.46 -2.05
N ARG A 478 22.32 -34.57 -1.33
CA ARG A 478 23.37 -35.24 -0.54
C ARG A 478 24.20 -36.19 -1.40
N ALA A 479 25.34 -36.64 -0.88
CA ALA A 479 26.25 -37.54 -1.59
C ALA A 479 25.54 -38.81 -2.12
N GLY A 480 25.64 -39.05 -3.43
CA GLY A 480 24.96 -40.14 -4.14
C GLY A 480 23.54 -39.81 -4.66
N GLY A 481 22.98 -38.65 -4.29
CA GLY A 481 21.72 -38.14 -4.83
C GLY A 481 21.85 -37.57 -6.25
N ALA A 482 20.72 -37.43 -6.94
CA ALA A 482 20.66 -36.96 -8.34
C ALA A 482 21.21 -35.53 -8.54
N ASN A 483 21.09 -34.68 -7.52
CA ASN A 483 21.51 -33.29 -7.49
C ASN A 483 22.81 -33.07 -6.68
N ALA A 484 23.51 -34.14 -6.27
CA ALA A 484 24.69 -34.08 -5.39
C ALA A 484 25.83 -33.15 -5.88
N ASN A 485 25.88 -32.88 -7.19
CA ASN A 485 26.90 -32.04 -7.83
C ASN A 485 26.37 -30.66 -8.27
N TYR A 486 25.16 -30.25 -7.85
CA TYR A 486 24.48 -29.03 -8.32
C TYR A 486 25.36 -27.76 -8.23
N PHE A 487 26.09 -27.58 -7.13
CA PHE A 487 26.99 -26.44 -6.97
C PHE A 487 28.45 -26.71 -7.37
N THR A 488 28.86 -27.96 -7.60
CA THR A 488 30.28 -28.36 -7.63
C THR A 488 31.12 -27.57 -8.65
N SER A 489 30.64 -27.39 -9.88
CA SER A 489 31.37 -26.64 -10.90
C SER A 489 31.45 -25.14 -10.60
N TYR A 490 30.40 -24.57 -9.98
CA TYR A 490 30.36 -23.15 -9.61
C TYR A 490 31.31 -22.86 -8.44
N ALA A 491 31.25 -23.66 -7.38
CA ALA A 491 32.17 -23.56 -6.25
C ALA A 491 33.64 -23.70 -6.68
N GLN A 492 33.94 -24.68 -7.54
CA GLN A 492 35.30 -24.86 -8.08
C GLN A 492 35.77 -23.67 -8.92
N SER A 493 34.87 -22.95 -9.61
CA SER A 493 35.24 -21.76 -10.39
C SER A 493 35.77 -20.59 -9.55
N VAL A 494 35.41 -20.55 -8.26
CA VAL A 494 35.88 -19.58 -7.26
C VAL A 494 36.89 -20.19 -6.27
N GLY A 495 37.42 -21.37 -6.57
CA GLY A 495 38.45 -22.04 -5.76
C GLY A 495 37.93 -22.79 -4.53
N VAL A 496 36.61 -22.92 -4.37
CA VAL A 496 35.97 -23.61 -3.23
C VAL A 496 35.73 -25.08 -3.58
N ASN A 497 36.21 -25.99 -2.72
CA ASN A 497 35.98 -27.43 -2.82
C ASN A 497 35.10 -27.92 -1.67
N ALA A 498 33.78 -27.74 -1.81
CA ALA A 498 32.76 -28.16 -0.85
C ALA A 498 31.71 -29.05 -1.55
N ALA A 499 31.05 -29.94 -0.79
CA ALA A 499 29.92 -30.69 -1.32
C ALA A 499 28.69 -29.77 -1.49
N THR A 500 27.78 -30.10 -2.41
CA THR A 500 26.53 -29.35 -2.61
C THR A 500 25.73 -29.22 -1.32
N SER A 501 25.63 -30.28 -0.52
CA SER A 501 24.98 -30.26 0.81
C SER A 501 25.67 -29.32 1.80
N ASP A 502 27.00 -29.22 1.75
CA ASP A 502 27.77 -28.36 2.63
C ASP A 502 27.62 -26.89 2.26
N ILE A 503 27.37 -26.59 0.97
CA ILE A 503 27.05 -25.24 0.50
C ILE A 503 25.66 -24.84 0.97
N PHE A 504 24.63 -25.68 0.78
CA PHE A 504 23.29 -25.39 1.28
C PHE A 504 23.21 -25.23 2.80
N GLY A 505 23.98 -26.01 3.56
CA GLY A 505 24.00 -25.99 5.02
C GLY A 505 25.15 -25.19 5.66
N CYS A 506 25.93 -24.44 4.87
CA CYS A 506 27.17 -23.79 5.28
C CYS A 506 28.06 -24.61 6.22
N ALA A 507 28.22 -25.89 5.89
CA ALA A 507 28.90 -26.87 6.71
C ALA A 507 30.32 -27.17 6.20
N GLY A 508 31.02 -28.07 6.89
CA GLY A 508 32.35 -28.52 6.48
C GLY A 508 33.34 -27.38 6.38
N ALA A 509 33.90 -27.16 5.18
CA ALA A 509 34.86 -26.07 4.92
C ALA A 509 34.25 -24.66 5.00
N LEU A 510 32.92 -24.52 4.95
CA LEU A 510 32.20 -23.24 4.97
C LEU A 510 31.68 -22.83 6.37
N ALA A 511 31.81 -23.71 7.37
CA ALA A 511 31.31 -23.49 8.74
C ALA A 511 32.03 -22.39 9.55
N GLY A 512 33.01 -21.73 8.95
CA GLY A 512 33.68 -20.54 9.48
C GLY A 512 33.88 -19.43 8.43
N ASP A 513 33.22 -19.54 7.28
CA ASP A 513 33.29 -18.57 6.18
C ASP A 513 31.88 -18.18 5.70
N PRO A 514 31.20 -17.33 6.49
CA PRO A 514 29.82 -16.93 6.20
C PRO A 514 29.70 -16.18 4.87
N SER A 515 30.65 -15.31 4.55
CA SER A 515 30.66 -14.52 3.31
C SER A 515 30.72 -15.43 2.08
N THR A 516 31.66 -16.38 2.04
CA THR A 516 31.76 -17.31 0.91
C THR A 516 30.54 -18.22 0.82
N CYS A 517 29.98 -18.68 1.94
CA CYS A 517 28.78 -19.51 1.89
C CYS A 517 27.55 -18.77 1.36
N ALA A 518 27.30 -17.56 1.85
CA ALA A 518 26.20 -16.72 1.38
C ALA A 518 26.36 -16.37 -0.10
N ALA A 519 27.57 -16.02 -0.54
CA ALA A 519 27.85 -15.72 -1.93
C ALA A 519 27.69 -16.94 -2.87
N LEU A 520 27.95 -18.16 -2.40
CA LEU A 520 27.68 -19.38 -3.15
C LEU A 520 26.18 -19.67 -3.26
N ASN A 521 25.43 -19.59 -2.16
CA ASN A 521 23.98 -19.79 -2.15
C ASN A 521 23.24 -18.77 -3.03
N ARG A 522 23.68 -17.51 -3.01
CA ARG A 522 23.07 -16.39 -3.74
C ARG A 522 23.57 -16.21 -5.18
N HIS A 523 24.44 -17.09 -5.68
CA HIS A 523 25.07 -16.98 -7.00
C HIS A 523 25.85 -15.67 -7.23
N THR A 524 26.51 -15.15 -6.18
CA THR A 524 27.34 -13.93 -6.27
C THR A 524 28.84 -14.17 -6.04
N ALA A 525 29.29 -15.38 -5.71
CA ALA A 525 30.70 -15.67 -5.40
C ALA A 525 31.71 -15.30 -6.52
N THR A 526 31.27 -15.21 -7.77
CA THR A 526 32.08 -14.76 -8.92
C THR A 526 32.12 -13.23 -9.09
N LEU A 527 31.26 -12.49 -8.38
CA LEU A 527 31.18 -11.03 -8.40
C LEU A 527 32.18 -10.39 -7.42
N PRO A 528 32.53 -9.11 -7.61
CA PRO A 528 33.23 -8.30 -6.60
C PRO A 528 32.54 -8.33 -5.22
N ALA A 529 33.33 -8.20 -4.14
CA ALA A 529 32.86 -8.39 -2.76
C ALA A 529 31.78 -7.37 -2.33
N ASP A 530 31.76 -6.16 -2.90
CA ASP A 530 30.68 -5.18 -2.74
C ASP A 530 29.37 -5.66 -3.37
N GLN A 531 29.44 -6.26 -4.56
CA GLN A 531 28.29 -6.84 -5.26
C GLN A 531 27.79 -8.14 -4.62
N GLN A 532 28.62 -8.81 -3.81
CA GLN A 532 28.19 -9.94 -2.96
C GLN A 532 27.32 -9.49 -1.78
N GLN A 533 27.29 -8.20 -1.46
CA GLN A 533 26.42 -7.62 -0.42
C GLN A 533 25.17 -6.92 -1.00
N ASP A 534 25.05 -6.80 -2.32
CA ASP A 534 23.94 -6.10 -3.02
C ASP A 534 22.79 -7.09 -3.31
N PRO A 535 21.62 -6.98 -2.64
CA PRO A 535 20.51 -7.91 -2.85
C PRO A 535 19.98 -7.94 -4.28
N THR A 536 20.18 -6.87 -5.05
CA THR A 536 19.77 -6.83 -6.48
C THR A 536 20.60 -7.75 -7.38
N LYS A 537 21.66 -8.36 -6.85
CA LYS A 537 22.52 -9.34 -7.55
C LYS A 537 22.19 -10.78 -7.18
N PHE A 538 21.44 -11.00 -6.11
CA PHE A 538 21.21 -12.34 -5.57
C PHE A 538 20.28 -13.14 -6.49
N TYR A 539 20.58 -14.43 -6.64
CA TYR A 539 19.80 -15.39 -7.42
C TYR A 539 19.64 -14.99 -8.92
N SER A 540 20.65 -14.29 -9.46
CA SER A 540 20.65 -13.78 -10.84
C SER A 540 21.02 -14.81 -11.92
N GLY A 541 21.35 -16.05 -11.53
CA GLY A 541 21.71 -17.15 -12.43
C GLY A 541 21.81 -18.50 -11.70
N ASP A 542 22.01 -19.57 -12.48
CA ASP A 542 22.19 -20.93 -11.96
C ASP A 542 23.69 -21.32 -11.87
N PRO A 543 24.11 -22.09 -10.85
CA PRO A 543 23.31 -22.63 -9.76
C PRO A 543 23.12 -21.61 -8.61
N ALA A 544 21.93 -21.61 -7.99
CA ALA A 544 21.60 -20.80 -6.81
C ALA A 544 20.66 -21.56 -5.85
N ASN A 545 20.52 -21.08 -4.61
CA ASN A 545 19.59 -21.65 -3.64
C ASN A 545 18.17 -21.12 -3.86
N TRP A 546 17.47 -21.66 -4.86
CA TRP A 546 16.11 -21.27 -5.21
C TRP A 546 15.07 -21.55 -4.12
N TYR A 547 15.34 -22.48 -3.20
CA TYR A 547 14.53 -22.67 -2.00
C TYR A 547 14.59 -21.44 -1.08
N ALA A 548 15.81 -20.93 -0.80
CA ALA A 548 15.96 -19.71 0.00
C ALA A 548 15.33 -18.50 -0.69
N LYS A 549 15.54 -18.35 -2.02
CA LYS A 549 14.91 -17.28 -2.80
C LYS A 549 13.39 -17.25 -2.64
N PHE A 550 12.73 -18.41 -2.72
CA PHE A 550 11.26 -18.48 -2.55
C PHE A 550 10.83 -17.89 -1.20
N TRP A 551 11.53 -18.21 -0.12
CA TRP A 551 11.20 -17.66 1.20
C TRP A 551 11.48 -16.16 1.32
N HIS A 552 12.50 -15.60 0.64
CA HIS A 552 12.64 -14.15 0.53
C HIS A 552 11.49 -13.51 -0.27
N ASP A 553 11.09 -14.11 -1.39
CA ASP A 553 10.02 -13.59 -2.25
C ASP A 553 8.66 -13.52 -1.50
N HIS A 554 8.45 -14.39 -0.50
CA HIS A 554 7.25 -14.49 0.34
C HIS A 554 7.48 -14.12 1.82
N ALA A 555 8.44 -13.24 2.13
CA ALA A 555 8.70 -12.76 3.49
C ALA A 555 8.46 -11.26 3.67
N ILE A 556 8.15 -10.87 4.91
CA ILE A 556 8.02 -9.47 5.32
C ILE A 556 9.33 -8.74 5.01
N ASN A 557 9.24 -7.65 4.25
CA ASN A 557 10.37 -6.85 3.76
C ASN A 557 11.41 -7.63 2.90
N GLY A 558 11.08 -8.84 2.43
CA GLY A 558 12.02 -9.70 1.72
C GLY A 558 13.05 -10.40 2.61
N LEU A 559 12.87 -10.36 3.94
CA LEU A 559 13.84 -10.85 4.91
C LEU A 559 13.48 -12.26 5.39
N ALA A 560 14.32 -13.26 5.09
CA ALA A 560 14.08 -14.66 5.39
C ALA A 560 15.37 -15.36 5.85
N TYR A 561 15.26 -16.29 6.80
CA TYR A 561 16.35 -17.22 7.13
C TYR A 561 16.20 -18.50 6.28
N GLY A 562 16.53 -18.40 4.98
CA GLY A 562 16.36 -19.49 4.01
C GLY A 562 17.50 -20.51 4.00
N PHE A 563 18.69 -20.12 4.47
CA PHE A 563 19.84 -21.00 4.71
C PHE A 563 20.73 -20.43 5.84
N PRO A 564 21.67 -21.20 6.43
CA PRO A 564 22.57 -20.65 7.45
C PRO A 564 23.41 -19.52 6.85
N TYR A 565 23.72 -18.47 7.62
CA TYR A 565 24.38 -17.26 7.11
C TYR A 565 23.57 -16.39 6.12
N ASP A 566 22.23 -16.50 6.11
CA ASP A 566 21.38 -15.49 5.43
C ASP A 566 21.44 -14.09 6.09
N ASP A 567 21.93 -14.00 7.33
CA ASP A 567 22.18 -12.74 8.02
C ASP A 567 23.33 -11.93 7.40
N VAL A 568 24.16 -12.53 6.54
CA VAL A 568 25.09 -11.80 5.67
C VAL A 568 24.30 -10.84 4.77
N ALA A 569 24.78 -9.60 4.64
CA ALA A 569 24.04 -8.48 4.02
C ALA A 569 22.68 -8.16 4.68
N GLY A 570 22.42 -8.63 5.91
CA GLY A 570 21.22 -8.32 6.67
C GLY A 570 19.92 -8.83 6.05
N GLN A 571 19.94 -10.00 5.38
CA GLN A 571 18.75 -10.54 4.71
C GLN A 571 17.95 -11.55 5.55
N ALA A 572 18.45 -11.94 6.72
CA ALA A 572 17.74 -12.83 7.63
C ALA A 572 16.47 -12.18 8.21
N ALA A 573 15.45 -13.00 8.49
CA ALA A 573 14.29 -12.65 9.31
C ALA A 573 14.67 -12.53 10.79
N TYR A 574 15.65 -11.68 11.12
CA TYR A 574 16.27 -11.56 12.44
C TYR A 574 16.21 -10.14 12.96
N THR A 575 16.04 -9.98 14.28
CA THR A 575 16.20 -8.68 14.95
C THR A 575 16.90 -8.81 16.30
N SER A 576 17.54 -7.71 16.70
CA SER A 576 18.03 -7.47 18.06
C SER A 576 17.33 -6.22 18.59
N MET A 577 16.42 -6.40 19.55
CA MET A 577 15.61 -5.32 20.13
C MET A 577 16.05 -5.06 21.57
N GLN A 578 16.39 -3.81 21.86
CA GLN A 578 16.66 -3.35 23.23
C GLN A 578 15.34 -2.99 23.93
N ASP A 579 15.29 -3.17 25.24
CA ASP A 579 14.16 -2.81 26.10
C ASP A 579 12.80 -3.38 25.57
N PRO A 580 12.74 -4.69 25.23
CA PRO A 580 11.54 -5.30 24.65
C PRO A 580 10.38 -5.26 25.66
N GLN A 581 9.16 -5.02 25.19
CA GLN A 581 7.96 -4.93 26.01
C GLN A 581 7.01 -6.10 25.75
N TRP A 582 6.72 -6.37 24.48
CA TRP A 582 5.88 -7.47 24.06
C TRP A 582 6.28 -8.01 22.69
N MET A 583 5.85 -9.24 22.41
CA MET A 583 5.99 -9.89 21.11
C MET A 583 4.70 -10.61 20.74
N GLU A 584 4.17 -10.35 19.56
CA GLU A 584 3.11 -11.13 18.96
C GLU A 584 3.72 -12.17 18.00
N VAL A 585 3.29 -13.43 18.12
CA VAL A 585 3.67 -14.51 17.19
C VAL A 585 2.43 -15.02 16.47
N ALA A 586 2.36 -14.77 15.16
CA ALA A 586 1.28 -15.23 14.31
C ALA A 586 1.54 -16.66 13.82
N VAL A 587 0.57 -17.55 14.05
CA VAL A 587 0.61 -18.97 13.63
C VAL A 587 -0.47 -19.23 12.59
N GLY A 588 -0.05 -19.45 11.33
CA GLY A 588 -0.93 -19.74 10.20
C GLY A 588 -1.06 -21.23 9.88
N PHE A 589 -1.81 -21.55 8.81
CA PHE A 589 -1.91 -22.93 8.28
C PHE A 589 -2.27 -23.01 6.79
#